data_AF-A0A7X9C4X1-F1
#
_entry.id   AF-A0A7X9C4X1-F1
#
_cell.length_a   1.000
_cell.length_b   1.000
_cell.length_c   1.000
_cell.angle_alpha   90.00
_cell.angle_beta   90.00
_cell.angle_gamma   90.00
#
_symmetry.space_group_name_H-M   'P 1'
#
loop_
_entity.id
_entity.type
_entity.pdbx_description
1 polymer ?
#
loop_
_entity_poly.entity_id
_entity_poly.type
_entity_poly.pdbx_seq_one_letter_code
_entity_poly.pdbx_strand_id
1 'polypeptide(L)'
;MDDNTTAQDLKDDFNEHLADYASTFPNNAGAHNLIFRGKDLGSSVTPKQYAEIQAGTFDDMFIGDYWTINDTKYLIAAFDYWYNTGDEALTNHHITLVPETTMYTHEMNDSNTTDGGYLGSKMYDSGLNQARSKIKSDFSGHVVNHRLHLSNAVSDGMVSAGTWVDSEIELMNEVMVYGTKINGQGTPGTTDYNSNMGKTQLPLFRYRPDLIGIRATWWLRDVVSGSLFASVYSHGYARRGSASHVYGVRPAFSIS
;
A
#
# COMPACT_ATOMS: atom_id res chain seq x y z
N MET A 1 -49.08 13.30 -29.41
CA MET A 1 -47.80 14.01 -29.64
C MET A 1 -46.80 12.92 -29.79
N ASP A 2 -46.51 12.59 -31.05
CA ASP A 2 -45.59 11.51 -31.38
C ASP A 2 -44.18 12.01 -31.05
N ASP A 3 -43.56 11.35 -30.09
CA ASP A 3 -42.17 11.57 -29.71
C ASP A 3 -41.28 11.04 -30.85
N ASN A 4 -41.07 11.89 -31.84
CA ASN A 4 -40.28 11.60 -33.03
C ASN A 4 -38.80 11.94 -32.78
N THR A 5 -38.33 11.70 -31.56
CA THR A 5 -36.92 11.89 -31.20
C THR A 5 -36.08 10.89 -31.98
N THR A 6 -35.21 11.40 -32.85
CA THR A 6 -34.34 10.58 -33.66
C THR A 6 -33.11 10.13 -32.86
N ALA A 7 -32.43 9.07 -33.32
CA ALA A 7 -31.16 8.67 -32.72
C ALA A 7 -30.06 9.75 -32.83
N GLN A 8 -30.23 10.72 -33.74
CA GLN A 8 -29.34 11.87 -33.88
C GLN A 8 -29.64 12.91 -32.79
N ASP A 9 -30.91 13.21 -32.54
CA ASP A 9 -31.32 14.14 -31.48
C ASP A 9 -30.83 13.67 -30.09
N LEU A 10 -30.90 12.35 -29.81
CA LEU A 10 -30.37 11.77 -28.58
C LEU A 10 -28.84 11.88 -28.46
N LYS A 11 -28.11 11.80 -29.58
CA LYS A 11 -26.65 11.97 -29.57
C LYS A 11 -26.25 13.41 -29.37
N ASP A 12 -26.99 14.33 -29.98
CA ASP A 12 -26.72 15.76 -29.88
C ASP A 12 -27.03 16.25 -28.46
N ASP A 13 -28.15 15.83 -27.87
CA ASP A 13 -28.50 16.07 -26.46
C ASP A 13 -27.45 15.49 -25.49
N PHE A 14 -27.01 14.24 -25.71
CA PHE A 14 -25.96 13.63 -24.91
C PHE A 14 -24.63 14.40 -24.99
N ASN A 15 -24.25 14.88 -26.19
CA ASN A 15 -23.03 15.65 -26.37
C ASN A 15 -23.13 17.05 -25.75
N GLU A 16 -24.31 17.69 -25.82
CA GLU A 16 -24.59 18.99 -25.22
C GLU A 16 -24.48 18.93 -23.69
N HIS A 17 -25.01 17.88 -23.08
CA HIS A 17 -25.00 17.67 -21.64
C HIS A 17 -23.81 16.84 -21.13
N LEU A 18 -22.88 16.43 -22.00
CA LEU A 18 -21.75 15.59 -21.61
C LEU A 18 -20.94 16.21 -20.46
N ALA A 19 -20.75 17.53 -20.50
CA ALA A 19 -20.04 18.28 -19.46
C ALA A 19 -20.80 18.33 -18.13
N ASP A 20 -22.14 18.33 -18.17
CA ASP A 20 -23.00 18.30 -16.97
C ASP A 20 -22.89 16.94 -16.26
N TYR A 21 -22.61 15.87 -17.01
CA TYR A 21 -22.32 14.54 -16.48
C TYR A 21 -20.85 14.30 -16.15
N ALA A 22 -19.93 15.07 -16.76
CA ALA A 22 -18.49 14.80 -16.73
C ALA A 22 -17.78 15.20 -15.42
N SER A 23 -18.43 15.82 -14.44
CA SER A 23 -17.71 16.22 -13.22
C SER A 23 -18.63 16.41 -12.01
N THR A 24 -19.18 15.33 -11.46
CA THR A 24 -19.70 15.37 -10.09
C THR A 24 -18.58 15.24 -9.04
N PHE A 25 -17.40 14.75 -9.44
CA PHE A 25 -16.25 14.53 -8.55
C PHE A 25 -15.01 15.26 -9.06
N PRO A 26 -14.28 15.99 -8.20
CA PRO A 26 -13.04 16.64 -8.60
C PRO A 26 -11.93 15.60 -8.83
N ASN A 27 -11.11 15.78 -9.87
CA ASN A 27 -9.94 14.93 -10.14
C ASN A 27 -8.79 15.28 -9.17
N ASN A 28 -8.83 14.68 -7.98
CA ASN A 28 -7.80 14.81 -6.94
C ASN A 28 -7.75 13.56 -6.03
N ALA A 29 -6.69 13.43 -5.24
CA ALA A 29 -6.51 12.29 -4.34
C ALA A 29 -7.72 12.04 -3.41
N GLY A 30 -8.39 13.10 -2.95
CA GLY A 30 -9.55 12.99 -2.08
C GLY A 30 -10.68 12.21 -2.73
N ALA A 31 -11.09 12.60 -3.95
CA ALA A 31 -12.17 11.90 -4.66
C ALA A 31 -11.75 10.51 -5.14
N HIS A 32 -10.52 10.36 -5.63
CA HIS A 32 -10.04 9.08 -6.15
C HIS A 32 -9.87 8.03 -5.05
N ASN A 33 -9.59 8.44 -3.80
CA ASN A 33 -9.61 7.57 -2.63
C ASN A 33 -11.03 7.15 -2.18
N LEU A 34 -12.10 7.66 -2.79
CA LEU A 34 -13.49 7.33 -2.43
C LEU A 34 -14.16 6.28 -3.33
N ILE A 35 -13.53 5.93 -4.44
CA ILE A 35 -14.13 5.11 -5.50
C ILE A 35 -13.27 3.87 -5.75
N PHE A 36 -13.88 2.70 -5.60
CA PHE A 36 -13.31 1.42 -6.04
C PHE A 36 -13.77 1.09 -7.46
N ARG A 37 -12.87 0.61 -8.32
CA ARG A 37 -13.19 0.19 -9.69
C ARG A 37 -12.68 -1.21 -10.05
N GLY A 38 -11.38 -1.49 -9.90
CA GLY A 38 -10.85 -2.83 -10.18
C GLY A 38 -10.55 -3.12 -11.64
N LYS A 39 -10.27 -2.10 -12.47
CA LYS A 39 -9.99 -2.22 -13.90
C LYS A 39 -8.52 -2.62 -14.16
N ASP A 40 -8.31 -3.48 -15.16
CA ASP A 40 -6.98 -3.71 -15.73
C ASP A 40 -6.53 -2.49 -16.54
N LEU A 41 -5.43 -1.87 -16.12
CA LEU A 41 -4.81 -0.70 -16.74
C LEU A 41 -3.75 -1.08 -17.78
N GLY A 42 -3.46 -2.37 -17.94
CA GLY A 42 -2.53 -2.92 -18.92
C GLY A 42 -1.27 -3.53 -18.29
N SER A 43 -0.27 -3.79 -19.14
CA SER A 43 0.97 -4.48 -18.77
C SER A 43 2.13 -3.57 -18.38
N SER A 44 1.90 -2.26 -18.33
CA SER A 44 2.87 -1.24 -17.93
C SER A 44 2.16 0.07 -17.59
N VAL A 45 2.75 0.90 -16.74
CA VAL A 45 2.30 2.28 -16.54
C VAL A 45 2.72 3.12 -17.76
N THR A 46 1.76 3.77 -18.39
CA THR A 46 2.01 4.59 -19.59
C THR A 46 2.58 5.96 -19.22
N PRO A 47 3.31 6.64 -20.12
CA PRO A 47 3.77 8.01 -19.89
C PRO A 47 2.63 8.98 -19.55
N LYS A 48 1.44 8.79 -20.14
CA LYS A 48 0.26 9.58 -19.77
C LYS A 48 -0.12 9.33 -18.31
N GLN A 49 -0.23 8.08 -17.88
CA GLN A 49 -0.56 7.75 -16.49
C GLN A 49 0.45 8.36 -15.50
N TYR A 50 1.75 8.29 -15.78
CA TYR A 50 2.76 8.97 -14.95
C TYR A 50 2.54 10.49 -14.89
N ALA A 51 2.24 11.14 -16.02
CA ALA A 51 1.93 12.57 -16.03
C ALA A 51 0.69 12.92 -15.18
N GLU A 52 -0.36 12.09 -15.21
CA GLU A 52 -1.55 12.28 -14.38
C GLU A 52 -1.29 12.01 -12.89
N ILE A 53 -0.41 11.06 -12.56
CA ILE A 53 0.04 10.84 -11.17
C ILE A 53 0.81 12.06 -10.69
N GLN A 54 1.81 12.53 -11.45
CA GLN A 54 2.63 13.68 -11.10
C GLN A 54 1.81 14.97 -10.96
N ALA A 55 0.78 15.15 -11.78
CA ALA A 55 -0.13 16.29 -11.72
C ALA A 55 -1.13 16.23 -10.55
N GLY A 56 -1.28 15.08 -9.89
CA GLY A 56 -2.26 14.88 -8.81
C GLY A 56 -3.72 14.82 -9.29
N THR A 57 -3.94 14.72 -10.60
CA THR A 57 -5.26 14.58 -11.23
C THR A 57 -5.75 13.16 -11.16
N PHE A 58 -4.83 12.19 -11.30
CA PHE A 58 -5.11 10.75 -11.29
C PHE A 58 -6.17 10.33 -12.32
N ASP A 59 -6.23 11.03 -13.46
CA ASP A 59 -7.24 10.80 -14.51
C ASP A 59 -7.30 9.33 -14.94
N ASP A 60 -8.53 8.81 -15.07
CA ASP A 60 -8.84 7.41 -15.35
C ASP A 60 -8.11 6.36 -14.47
N MET A 61 -7.77 6.68 -13.21
CA MET A 61 -7.19 5.73 -12.23
C MET A 61 -7.98 5.76 -10.92
N PHE A 62 -8.34 4.59 -10.38
CA PHE A 62 -9.16 4.47 -9.17
C PHE A 62 -8.66 3.35 -8.26
N ILE A 63 -9.13 3.32 -7.01
CA ILE A 63 -8.74 2.28 -6.05
C ILE A 63 -9.08 0.89 -6.62
N GLY A 64 -8.13 -0.03 -6.49
CA GLY A 64 -8.25 -1.40 -6.94
C GLY A 64 -7.96 -1.63 -8.42
N ASP A 65 -7.89 -0.58 -9.23
CA ASP A 65 -7.32 -0.72 -10.58
C ASP A 65 -5.89 -1.26 -10.50
N TYR A 66 -5.42 -1.88 -11.57
CA TYR A 66 -4.16 -2.60 -11.51
C TYR A 66 -3.41 -2.66 -12.82
N TRP A 67 -2.10 -2.83 -12.70
CA TRP A 67 -1.25 -3.27 -13.82
C TRP A 67 -0.80 -4.71 -13.59
N THR A 68 -0.68 -5.47 -14.68
CA THR A 68 -0.05 -6.80 -14.66
C THR A 68 1.31 -6.73 -15.34
N ILE A 69 2.37 -6.54 -14.58
CA ILE A 69 3.73 -6.36 -15.09
C ILE A 69 4.55 -7.60 -14.74
N ASN A 70 5.10 -8.28 -15.77
CA ASN A 70 5.92 -9.48 -15.60
C ASN A 70 5.29 -10.50 -14.61
N ASP A 71 4.07 -10.92 -14.94
CA ASP A 71 3.23 -11.86 -14.18
C ASP A 71 2.86 -11.44 -12.75
N THR A 72 3.07 -10.17 -12.37
CA THR A 72 2.67 -9.64 -11.07
C THR A 72 1.61 -8.58 -11.22
N LYS A 73 0.49 -8.78 -10.51
CA LYS A 73 -0.60 -7.83 -10.44
C LYS A 73 -0.37 -6.84 -9.30
N TYR A 74 -0.28 -5.55 -9.62
CA TYR A 74 -0.09 -4.44 -8.69
C TYR A 74 -1.37 -3.62 -8.58
N LEU A 75 -2.03 -3.69 -7.42
CA LEU A 75 -3.30 -3.02 -7.15
C LEU A 75 -3.05 -1.60 -6.62
N ILE A 76 -3.77 -0.60 -7.14
CA ILE A 76 -3.82 0.75 -6.56
C ILE A 76 -4.47 0.67 -5.19
N ALA A 77 -3.67 0.94 -4.16
CA ALA A 77 -4.05 0.84 -2.76
C ALA A 77 -4.55 2.17 -2.19
N ALA A 78 -3.98 3.29 -2.65
CA ALA A 78 -4.28 4.64 -2.21
C ALA A 78 -3.71 5.69 -3.18
N PHE A 79 -4.26 6.89 -3.14
CA PHE A 79 -3.72 8.11 -3.75
C PHE A 79 -3.17 9.03 -2.65
N ASP A 80 -1.97 9.58 -2.83
CA ASP A 80 -1.32 10.52 -1.91
C ASP A 80 -1.24 10.06 -0.44
N TYR A 81 -1.11 8.75 -0.22
CA TYR A 81 -1.10 8.17 1.13
C TYR A 81 0.01 8.77 2.02
N TRP A 82 1.17 9.07 1.46
CA TRP A 82 2.34 9.62 2.15
C TRP A 82 2.47 11.15 2.02
N TYR A 83 1.52 11.84 1.40
CA TYR A 83 1.62 13.29 1.19
C TYR A 83 1.71 14.02 2.54
N ASN A 84 2.63 14.98 2.65
CA ASN A 84 2.99 15.68 3.89
C ASN A 84 3.34 14.76 5.08
N THR A 85 3.94 13.59 4.81
CA THR A 85 4.34 12.63 5.86
C THR A 85 5.84 12.47 5.88
N GLY A 86 6.41 12.28 7.08
CA GLY A 86 7.84 12.11 7.29
C GLY A 86 8.43 13.14 8.25
N ASP A 87 9.71 12.97 8.62
CA ASP A 87 10.54 14.06 9.14
C ASP A 87 10.91 15.08 8.04
N GLU A 88 10.83 14.64 6.78
CA GLU A 88 10.82 15.48 5.59
C GLU A 88 9.51 15.25 4.83
N ALA A 89 8.82 16.32 4.45
CA ALA A 89 7.52 16.23 3.80
C ALA A 89 7.65 15.72 2.36
N LEU A 90 7.00 14.59 2.05
CA LEU A 90 6.74 14.21 0.67
C LEU A 90 5.62 15.08 0.07
N THR A 91 5.95 15.89 -0.93
CA THR A 91 4.99 16.78 -1.63
C THR A 91 4.72 16.37 -3.07
N ASN A 92 5.41 15.34 -3.57
CA ASN A 92 5.11 14.79 -4.90
C ASN A 92 3.83 13.94 -4.83
N HIS A 93 2.94 14.16 -5.79
CA HIS A 93 1.76 13.33 -5.96
C HIS A 93 2.16 11.91 -6.35
N HIS A 94 1.48 10.92 -5.77
CA HIS A 94 1.85 9.52 -5.94
C HIS A 94 0.66 8.59 -5.74
N ILE A 95 0.79 7.37 -6.24
CA ILE A 95 -0.10 6.26 -5.92
C ILE A 95 0.65 5.20 -5.14
N THR A 96 0.02 4.66 -4.11
CA THR A 96 0.53 3.51 -3.36
C THR A 96 -0.01 2.23 -3.97
N LEU A 97 0.87 1.25 -4.16
CA LEU A 97 0.58 -0.03 -4.78
C LEU A 97 0.83 -1.19 -3.81
N VAL A 98 0.04 -2.25 -3.96
CA VAL A 98 0.19 -3.51 -3.22
C VAL A 98 0.06 -4.67 -4.20
N PRO A 99 0.97 -5.67 -4.18
CA PRO A 99 0.79 -6.89 -4.96
C PRO A 99 -0.51 -7.62 -4.59
N GLU A 100 -1.23 -8.18 -5.57
CA GLU A 100 -2.49 -8.90 -5.33
C GLU A 100 -2.30 -10.08 -4.36
N THR A 101 -1.18 -10.78 -4.46
CA THR A 101 -0.79 -11.90 -3.60
C THR A 101 0.63 -11.73 -3.06
N THR A 102 1.10 -12.68 -2.26
CA THR A 102 2.49 -12.73 -1.76
C THR A 102 3.45 -12.96 -2.93
N MET A 103 4.55 -12.20 -3.00
CA MET A 103 5.52 -12.35 -4.08
C MET A 103 6.40 -13.60 -3.93
N TYR A 104 6.70 -13.97 -2.68
CA TYR A 104 7.46 -15.15 -2.27
C TYR A 104 7.28 -15.30 -0.74
N THR A 105 7.97 -16.24 -0.12
CA THR A 105 7.97 -16.42 1.33
C THR A 105 9.36 -16.25 1.93
N HIS A 106 9.45 -15.72 3.15
CA HIS A 106 10.70 -15.54 3.88
C HIS A 106 10.42 -15.48 5.39
N GLU A 107 11.41 -15.78 6.25
CA GLU A 107 11.31 -15.53 7.69
C GLU A 107 11.60 -14.08 8.08
N MET A 108 11.15 -13.65 9.27
CA MET A 108 11.56 -12.36 9.81
C MET A 108 13.01 -12.41 10.31
N ASN A 109 13.39 -13.51 10.98
CA ASN A 109 14.73 -13.78 11.52
C ASN A 109 15.01 -15.29 11.56
N ASP A 110 16.27 -15.73 11.55
CA ASP A 110 16.63 -17.16 11.63
C ASP A 110 16.19 -17.82 12.96
N SER A 111 16.06 -17.03 14.03
CA SER A 111 15.59 -17.46 15.33
C SER A 111 14.42 -16.61 15.81
N ASN A 112 13.74 -17.07 16.86
CA ASN A 112 12.59 -16.39 17.46
C ASN A 112 13.01 -15.18 18.31
N THR A 113 13.56 -14.16 17.66
CA THR A 113 13.94 -12.87 18.24
C THR A 113 13.34 -11.71 17.45
N THR A 114 13.12 -10.59 18.11
CA THR A 114 12.81 -9.30 17.51
C THR A 114 13.84 -8.23 17.88
N ASP A 115 15.01 -8.64 18.38
CA ASP A 115 16.09 -7.73 18.71
C ASP A 115 16.44 -6.86 17.49
N GLY A 116 16.69 -5.57 17.74
CA GLY A 116 16.88 -4.59 16.66
C GLY A 116 15.58 -4.17 15.95
N GLY A 117 14.40 -4.64 16.37
CA GLY A 117 13.12 -4.26 15.79
C GLY A 117 12.96 -4.72 14.34
N TYR A 118 12.19 -3.97 13.56
CA TYR A 118 12.00 -4.27 12.13
C TYR A 118 13.28 -4.01 11.33
N LEU A 119 13.97 -2.90 11.59
CA LEU A 119 15.20 -2.56 10.88
C LEU A 119 16.35 -3.53 11.16
N GLY A 120 16.38 -4.15 12.35
CA GLY A 120 17.34 -5.19 12.71
C GLY A 120 16.95 -6.60 12.24
N SER A 121 15.81 -6.76 11.54
CA SER A 121 15.36 -8.07 11.09
C SER A 121 16.09 -8.54 9.83
N LYS A 122 16.28 -9.85 9.68
CA LYS A 122 16.75 -10.48 8.43
C LYS A 122 15.83 -10.13 7.26
N MET A 123 14.52 -9.99 7.50
CA MET A 123 13.57 -9.53 6.50
C MET A 123 13.94 -8.17 5.91
N TYR A 124 14.28 -7.19 6.75
CA TYR A 124 14.65 -5.86 6.28
C TYR A 124 16.02 -5.84 5.59
N ASP A 125 16.99 -6.54 6.18
CA ASP A 125 18.37 -6.60 5.69
C ASP A 125 18.49 -7.29 4.32
N SER A 126 17.88 -8.46 4.17
CA SER A 126 18.00 -9.26 2.94
C SER A 126 16.70 -9.86 2.43
N GLY A 127 15.72 -10.10 3.29
CA GLY A 127 14.46 -10.74 2.90
C GLY A 127 13.62 -9.93 1.92
N LEU A 128 13.74 -8.61 1.87
CA LEU A 128 13.05 -7.74 0.89
C LEU A 128 13.79 -7.56 -0.44
N ASN A 129 15.03 -8.05 -0.59
CA ASN A 129 15.86 -7.74 -1.76
C ASN A 129 15.26 -8.23 -3.08
N GLN A 130 14.59 -9.38 -3.06
CA GLN A 130 13.90 -9.91 -4.24
C GLN A 130 12.72 -9.01 -4.63
N ALA A 131 11.89 -8.60 -3.67
CA ALA A 131 10.78 -7.68 -3.93
C ALA A 131 11.28 -6.31 -4.41
N ARG A 132 12.31 -5.76 -3.74
CA ARG A 132 12.93 -4.47 -4.09
C ARG A 132 13.47 -4.48 -5.52
N SER A 133 14.21 -5.52 -5.89
CA SER A 133 14.78 -5.65 -7.23
C SER A 133 13.70 -5.76 -8.30
N LYS A 134 12.68 -6.60 -8.07
CA LYS A 134 11.58 -6.80 -9.02
C LYS A 134 10.76 -5.52 -9.22
N ILE A 135 10.31 -4.89 -8.13
CA ILE A 135 9.48 -3.68 -8.21
C ILE A 135 10.27 -2.52 -8.85
N LYS A 136 11.55 -2.34 -8.50
CA LYS A 136 12.39 -1.32 -9.16
C LYS A 136 12.61 -1.61 -10.64
N SER A 137 12.62 -2.87 -11.06
CA SER A 137 12.68 -3.23 -12.47
C SER A 137 11.34 -2.95 -13.18
N ASP A 138 10.22 -3.32 -12.56
CA ASP A 138 8.88 -3.18 -13.14
C ASP A 138 8.43 -1.71 -13.22
N PHE A 139 8.94 -0.85 -12.33
CA PHE A 139 8.65 0.60 -12.25
C PHE A 139 9.94 1.43 -12.30
N SER A 140 10.84 1.09 -13.22
CA SER A 140 12.18 1.69 -13.33
C SER A 140 12.14 3.23 -13.37
N GLY A 141 12.77 3.85 -12.38
CA GLY A 141 12.87 5.32 -12.26
C GLY A 141 11.66 6.01 -11.64
N HIS A 142 10.61 5.26 -11.29
CA HIS A 142 9.34 5.82 -10.80
C HIS A 142 9.01 5.45 -9.36
N VAL A 143 9.78 4.57 -8.72
CA VAL A 143 9.57 4.23 -7.30
C VAL A 143 9.91 5.44 -6.43
N VAL A 144 8.94 5.84 -5.59
CA VAL A 144 9.06 7.00 -4.71
C VAL A 144 9.83 6.62 -3.45
N ASN A 145 10.88 7.39 -3.16
CA ASN A 145 11.46 7.41 -1.83
C ASN A 145 10.69 8.37 -0.92
N HIS A 146 10.42 7.95 0.30
CA HIS A 146 9.83 8.78 1.34
C HIS A 146 10.39 8.42 2.72
N ARG A 147 10.15 9.29 3.69
CA ARG A 147 10.68 9.11 5.04
C ARG A 147 9.72 8.30 5.91
N LEU A 148 10.22 7.23 6.51
CA LEU A 148 9.50 6.45 7.52
C LEU A 148 10.28 6.40 8.82
N HIS A 149 9.57 6.48 9.94
CA HIS A 149 10.11 6.20 11.27
C HIS A 149 9.89 4.73 11.58
N LEU A 150 10.95 3.93 11.59
CA LEU A 150 10.88 2.48 11.77
C LEU A 150 11.65 2.03 13.01
N SER A 151 11.14 0.99 13.68
CA SER A 151 11.75 0.43 14.89
C SER A 151 13.16 -0.13 14.64
N ASN A 152 14.10 0.24 15.50
CA ASN A 152 15.48 -0.25 15.49
C ASN A 152 15.93 -0.87 16.82
N ALA A 153 15.04 -0.96 17.82
CA ALA A 153 15.31 -1.66 19.08
C ALA A 153 14.03 -2.17 19.74
N VAL A 154 14.19 -3.23 20.53
CA VAL A 154 13.14 -3.85 21.36
C VAL A 154 13.69 -4.06 22.77
N SER A 155 12.90 -3.75 23.79
CA SER A 155 13.18 -4.05 25.20
C SER A 155 11.93 -4.67 25.83
N ASP A 156 12.10 -5.75 26.60
CA ASP A 156 11.00 -6.45 27.28
C ASP A 156 9.84 -6.83 26.34
N GLY A 157 10.17 -7.14 25.09
CA GLY A 157 9.23 -7.49 24.04
C GLY A 157 8.40 -6.34 23.47
N MET A 158 8.75 -5.09 23.79
CA MET A 158 8.13 -3.90 23.24
C MET A 158 9.13 -3.13 22.40
N VAL A 159 8.68 -2.49 21.32
CA VAL A 159 9.52 -1.53 20.62
C VAL A 159 9.97 -0.45 21.62
N SER A 160 11.26 -0.13 21.61
CA SER A 160 11.88 0.81 22.56
C SER A 160 12.59 1.98 21.89
N ALA A 161 12.96 1.85 20.61
CA ALA A 161 13.54 2.93 19.80
C ALA A 161 13.16 2.79 18.32
N GLY A 162 13.26 3.90 17.59
CA GLY A 162 13.06 3.97 16.16
C GLY A 162 13.88 5.10 15.54
N THR A 163 14.16 4.99 14.25
CA THR A 163 14.94 5.98 13.50
C THR A 163 14.29 6.28 12.17
N TRP A 164 14.53 7.50 11.66
CA TRP A 164 14.05 7.91 10.36
C TRP A 164 14.95 7.32 9.28
N VAL A 165 14.34 6.70 8.29
CA VAL A 165 15.03 6.09 7.15
C VAL A 165 14.37 6.49 5.84
N ASP A 166 15.17 6.45 4.79
CA ASP A 166 14.67 6.42 3.42
C ASP A 166 13.99 5.08 3.17
N SER A 167 12.79 5.13 2.60
CA SER A 167 11.92 4.00 2.40
C SER A 167 11.27 4.10 1.03
N GLU A 168 11.48 3.07 0.22
CA GLU A 168 10.85 2.92 -1.09
C GLU A 168 9.83 1.77 -1.09
N ILE A 169 10.19 0.62 -0.51
CA ILE A 169 9.43 -0.63 -0.60
C ILE A 169 9.56 -1.36 0.75
N GLU A 170 8.45 -1.44 1.49
CA GLU A 170 8.43 -1.97 2.85
C GLU A 170 7.23 -2.88 3.10
N LEU A 171 7.34 -3.80 4.06
CA LEU A 171 6.17 -4.56 4.52
C LEU A 171 5.15 -3.61 5.13
N MET A 172 3.86 -3.83 4.85
CA MET A 172 2.77 -3.08 5.49
C MET A 172 2.73 -3.28 7.01
N ASN A 173 2.06 -2.38 7.73
CA ASN A 173 1.75 -2.54 9.15
C ASN A 173 0.27 -2.87 9.38
N GLU A 174 -0.10 -3.19 10.62
CA GLU A 174 -1.47 -3.50 11.00
C GLU A 174 -2.44 -2.35 10.69
N VAL A 175 -2.04 -1.09 10.86
CA VAL A 175 -2.94 0.05 10.63
C VAL A 175 -3.24 0.23 9.13
N MET A 176 -2.26 0.06 8.25
CA MET A 176 -2.46 0.06 6.79
C MET A 176 -3.46 -1.01 6.36
N VAL A 177 -3.47 -2.17 7.03
CA VAL A 177 -4.30 -3.33 6.66
C VAL A 177 -5.69 -3.29 7.32
N TYR A 178 -5.72 -3.12 8.63
CA TYR A 178 -6.92 -3.23 9.48
C TYR A 178 -7.48 -1.90 9.95
N GLY A 179 -6.79 -0.79 9.70
CA GLY A 179 -7.18 0.54 10.18
C GLY A 179 -6.91 0.79 11.66
N THR A 180 -6.35 -0.19 12.37
CA THR A 180 -5.97 -0.07 13.77
C THR A 180 -4.84 -1.03 14.09
N LYS A 181 -4.11 -0.74 15.16
CA LYS A 181 -3.15 -1.66 15.75
C LYS A 181 -3.90 -2.74 16.52
N ILE A 182 -3.57 -4.00 16.30
CA ILE A 182 -4.27 -5.15 16.92
C ILE A 182 -3.32 -5.91 17.85
N ASN A 183 -2.14 -6.28 17.34
CA ASN A 183 -1.16 -7.07 18.08
C ASN A 183 0.09 -6.27 18.48
N GLY A 184 0.47 -5.28 17.66
CA GLY A 184 1.72 -4.53 17.82
C GLY A 184 1.91 -3.99 19.24
N GLN A 185 3.09 -4.20 19.80
CA GLN A 185 3.43 -3.79 21.16
C GLN A 185 4.42 -2.62 21.13
N GLY A 186 3.97 -1.52 21.74
CA GLY A 186 4.66 -0.25 21.85
C GLY A 186 3.72 0.73 22.55
N THR A 187 4.26 1.61 23.38
CA THR A 187 3.44 2.58 24.11
C THR A 187 2.99 3.67 23.14
N PRO A 188 1.66 3.85 22.92
CA PRO A 188 1.16 4.88 22.00
C PRO A 188 1.74 6.25 22.34
N GLY A 189 2.16 7.01 21.32
CA GLY A 189 2.76 8.34 21.48
C GLY A 189 4.19 8.36 22.04
N THR A 190 4.82 7.21 22.31
CA THR A 190 6.23 7.16 22.72
C THR A 190 7.04 6.19 21.89
N THR A 191 6.73 4.88 21.91
CA THR A 191 7.60 3.85 21.30
C THR A 191 6.97 3.07 20.15
N ASP A 192 5.78 3.48 19.69
CA ASP A 192 4.99 2.74 18.69
C ASP A 192 5.38 3.03 17.23
N TYR A 193 6.67 2.95 16.91
CA TYR A 193 7.22 3.53 15.67
C TYR A 193 6.74 2.85 14.36
N ASN A 194 6.57 1.52 14.34
CA ASN A 194 6.15 0.81 13.11
C ASN A 194 4.69 1.06 12.73
N SER A 195 3.80 1.15 13.71
CA SER A 195 2.36 1.33 13.55
C SER A 195 1.97 2.80 13.37
N ASN A 196 2.70 3.74 13.99
CA ASN A 196 2.39 5.18 13.91
C ASN A 196 2.55 5.79 12.52
N MET A 197 3.37 5.20 11.65
CA MET A 197 3.56 5.73 10.29
C MET A 197 2.52 5.24 9.28
N GLY A 198 1.86 4.10 9.51
CA GLY A 198 0.70 3.70 8.71
C GLY A 198 -0.53 4.48 9.16
N LYS A 199 -0.66 5.75 8.77
CA LYS A 199 -1.60 6.73 9.37
C LYS A 199 -3.06 6.27 9.39
N THR A 200 -3.48 5.50 8.39
CA THR A 200 -4.86 5.04 8.20
C THR A 200 -4.90 3.69 7.47
N GLN A 201 -6.05 3.02 7.49
CA GLN A 201 -6.31 1.90 6.60
C GLN A 201 -6.14 2.33 5.14
N LEU A 202 -5.44 1.55 4.34
CA LEU A 202 -5.40 1.73 2.90
C LEU A 202 -6.83 1.64 2.35
N PRO A 203 -7.29 2.62 1.54
CA PRO A 203 -8.61 2.60 0.92
C PRO A 203 -8.94 1.28 0.23
N LEU A 204 -7.97 0.63 -0.42
CA LEU A 204 -8.17 -0.71 -1.00
C LEU A 204 -8.73 -1.73 -0.01
N PHE A 205 -8.17 -1.83 1.18
CA PHE A 205 -8.66 -2.79 2.19
C PHE A 205 -9.95 -2.34 2.87
N ARG A 206 -10.24 -1.04 2.85
CA ARG A 206 -11.54 -0.51 3.28
C ARG A 206 -12.67 -0.92 2.32
N TYR A 207 -12.44 -0.82 1.00
CA TYR A 207 -13.44 -1.16 -0.01
C TYR A 207 -13.50 -2.65 -0.34
N ARG A 208 -12.37 -3.35 -0.23
CA ARG A 208 -12.22 -4.77 -0.54
C ARG A 208 -11.51 -5.51 0.61
N PRO A 209 -12.19 -5.67 1.76
CA PRO A 209 -11.62 -6.39 2.91
C PRO A 209 -11.30 -7.85 2.58
N ASP A 210 -11.93 -8.44 1.56
CA ASP A 210 -11.61 -9.77 1.06
C ASP A 210 -10.18 -9.88 0.49
N LEU A 211 -9.57 -8.77 0.05
CA LEU A 211 -8.18 -8.74 -0.41
C LEU A 211 -7.14 -8.73 0.72
N ILE A 212 -7.59 -8.64 1.98
CA ILE A 212 -6.74 -8.92 3.14
C ILE A 212 -6.49 -10.44 3.24
N GLY A 213 -7.55 -11.23 3.09
CA GLY A 213 -7.55 -12.69 3.21
C GLY A 213 -7.26 -13.41 1.90
N ILE A 214 -5.99 -13.42 1.48
CA ILE A 214 -5.55 -14.00 0.19
C ILE A 214 -5.24 -15.50 0.24
N ARG A 215 -5.76 -16.23 1.24
CA ARG A 215 -5.48 -17.67 1.48
C ARG A 215 -4.00 -18.03 1.70
N ALA A 216 -3.15 -17.03 1.89
CA ALA A 216 -1.77 -17.16 2.35
C ALA A 216 -1.59 -16.40 3.68
N THR A 217 -0.72 -16.90 4.55
CA THR A 217 -0.26 -16.11 5.70
C THR A 217 0.88 -15.21 5.24
N TRP A 218 0.89 -13.94 5.62
CA TRP A 218 1.90 -12.97 5.18
C TRP A 218 2.29 -12.00 6.28
N TRP A 219 3.54 -11.52 6.22
CA TRP A 219 4.15 -10.72 7.27
C TRP A 219 3.69 -9.26 7.25
N LEU A 220 3.63 -8.69 8.45
CA LEU A 220 3.55 -7.25 8.71
C LEU A 220 4.78 -6.82 9.49
N ARG A 221 5.13 -5.54 9.45
CA ARG A 221 6.35 -5.02 10.09
C ARG A 221 6.24 -4.82 11.60
N ASP A 222 5.05 -4.91 12.20
CA ASP A 222 4.87 -4.61 13.63
C ASP A 222 5.50 -5.68 14.54
N VAL A 223 6.26 -5.24 15.54
CA VAL A 223 6.77 -6.12 16.61
C VAL A 223 5.64 -6.38 17.60
N VAL A 224 5.43 -7.64 17.97
CA VAL A 224 4.34 -8.07 18.87
C VAL A 224 4.87 -8.56 20.22
N SER A 225 6.08 -9.10 20.27
CA SER A 225 6.77 -9.48 21.51
C SER A 225 8.25 -9.68 21.20
N GLY A 226 9.07 -10.06 22.19
CA GLY A 226 10.50 -10.34 21.98
C GLY A 226 10.82 -11.49 21.00
N SER A 227 9.81 -12.21 20.53
CA SER A 227 9.96 -13.34 19.60
C SER A 227 8.97 -13.36 18.43
N LEU A 228 8.03 -12.40 18.37
CA LEU A 228 6.89 -12.44 17.45
C LEU A 228 6.73 -11.14 16.67
N PHE A 229 6.41 -11.26 15.39
CA PHE A 229 5.96 -10.15 14.53
C PHE A 229 4.47 -10.33 14.16
N ALA A 230 3.83 -9.23 13.77
CA ALA A 230 2.47 -9.23 13.26
C ALA A 230 2.43 -9.86 11.87
N SER A 231 1.29 -10.44 11.54
CA SER A 231 1.03 -11.12 10.28
C SER A 231 -0.46 -11.11 9.98
N VAL A 232 -0.83 -11.32 8.73
CA VAL A 232 -2.21 -11.64 8.35
C VAL A 232 -2.29 -13.14 8.17
N TYR A 233 -3.27 -13.80 8.81
CA TYR A 233 -3.48 -15.22 8.60
C TYR A 233 -4.14 -15.52 7.25
N SER A 234 -4.05 -16.76 6.77
CA SER A 234 -4.69 -17.19 5.52
C SER A 234 -6.21 -16.98 5.47
N HIS A 235 -6.87 -16.80 6.62
CA HIS A 235 -8.29 -16.45 6.72
C HIS A 235 -8.56 -14.94 6.83
N GLY A 236 -7.54 -14.09 6.66
CA GLY A 236 -7.67 -12.62 6.61
C GLY A 236 -7.68 -11.90 7.96
N TYR A 237 -7.74 -12.61 9.10
CA TYR A 237 -7.68 -11.98 10.42
C TYR A 237 -6.23 -11.74 10.88
N ALA A 238 -6.06 -10.77 11.77
CA ALA A 238 -4.77 -10.39 12.32
C ALA A 238 -4.20 -11.51 13.20
N ARG A 239 -2.94 -11.88 12.95
CA ARG A 239 -2.24 -12.96 13.64
C ARG A 239 -0.86 -12.49 14.07
N ARG A 240 -0.26 -13.22 15.00
CA ARG A 240 1.16 -13.10 15.36
C ARG A 240 1.89 -14.38 15.01
N GLY A 241 3.10 -14.23 14.50
CA GLY A 241 3.97 -15.32 14.07
C GLY A 241 5.33 -15.23 14.71
N SER A 242 5.91 -16.37 15.08
CA SER A 242 7.28 -16.38 15.61
C SER A 242 8.26 -16.03 14.50
N ALA A 243 9.28 -15.23 14.81
CA ALA A 243 10.12 -14.60 13.80
C ALA A 243 10.80 -15.57 12.83
N SER A 244 11.03 -16.83 13.24
CA SER A 244 11.60 -17.89 12.39
C SER A 244 10.61 -18.65 11.51
N HIS A 245 9.32 -18.28 11.51
CA HIS A 245 8.36 -18.89 10.59
C HIS A 245 8.55 -18.36 9.17
N VAL A 246 8.23 -19.18 8.17
CA VAL A 246 8.27 -18.78 6.77
C VAL A 246 6.86 -18.39 6.33
N TYR A 247 6.64 -17.10 6.10
CA TYR A 247 5.37 -16.56 5.59
C TYR A 247 5.59 -15.67 4.37
N GLY A 248 4.49 -15.31 3.72
CA GLY A 248 4.50 -14.50 2.52
C GLY A 248 5.04 -13.09 2.72
N VAL A 249 5.77 -12.61 1.72
CA VAL A 249 6.27 -11.24 1.58
C VAL A 249 5.33 -10.49 0.63
N ARG A 250 4.65 -9.47 1.16
CA ARG A 250 3.68 -8.64 0.44
C ARG A 250 3.90 -7.17 0.82
N PRO A 251 4.86 -6.48 0.19
CA PRO A 251 5.17 -5.11 0.53
C PRO A 251 4.15 -4.13 -0.04
N ALA A 252 4.23 -2.88 0.41
CA ALA A 252 3.65 -1.72 -0.24
C ALA A 252 4.77 -0.77 -0.71
N PHE A 253 4.51 -0.02 -1.77
CA PHE A 253 5.42 0.98 -2.33
C PHE A 253 4.62 2.06 -3.05
N SER A 254 5.23 3.18 -3.40
CA SER A 254 4.57 4.24 -4.17
C SER A 254 5.29 4.52 -5.47
N ILE A 255 4.55 5.00 -6.48
CA ILE A 255 5.11 5.52 -7.74
C ILE A 255 4.63 6.94 -8.03
N SER A 256 5.48 7.71 -8.73
CA SER A 256 5.24 9.08 -9.20
C SER A 256 5.72 9.22 -10.64
#